data_AF-A0A821RUD7-F1
#
_entry.id   AF-A0A821RUD7-F1
#
_cell.length_a   1.000
_cell.length_b   1.000
_cell.length_c   1.000
_cell.angle_alpha   90.00
_cell.angle_beta   90.00
_cell.angle_gamma   90.00
#
_symmetry.space_group_name_H-M   'P 1'
#
loop_
_entity.id
_entity.type
_entity.pdbx_description
1 polymer ?
#
loop_
_entity_poly.entity_id
_entity_poly.type
_entity_poly.pdbx_seq_one_letter_code
_entity_poly.pdbx_strand_id
1 'polypeptide(L)'
;MDNSTVPKPTIVVWTDLSHDQVRKLEELNDAESINNFFIKIFNLEPNTKRTTILCDLYYYALNFARTNKFNHEQISTFISIIKRVHEMCIQTPFANMEETYKYFKGLVLKHSLSRPPHSLRIFTVDGTKQITDYIVDTYFLIILIFA
;
A
#
# COMPACT_ATOMS: atom_id res chain seq x y z
N MET A 1 -21.94 19.46 11.14
CA MET A 1 -20.62 19.72 10.54
C MET A 1 -19.82 18.44 10.68
N ASP A 2 -19.64 17.73 9.57
CA ASP A 2 -18.93 16.45 9.49
C ASP A 2 -17.43 16.73 9.69
N ASN A 3 -16.93 16.42 10.88
CA ASN A 3 -15.55 16.65 11.29
C ASN A 3 -14.72 15.37 11.16
N SER A 4 -14.98 14.56 10.13
CA SER A 4 -14.12 13.41 9.82
C SER A 4 -12.77 13.90 9.28
N THR A 5 -11.74 13.87 10.12
CA THR A 5 -10.33 14.08 9.79
C THR A 5 -9.76 12.98 8.88
N VAL A 6 -10.58 12.02 8.47
CA VAL A 6 -10.20 10.89 7.63
C VAL A 6 -10.33 11.31 6.15
N PRO A 7 -9.24 11.32 5.37
CA PRO A 7 -9.30 11.66 3.96
C PRO A 7 -10.23 10.70 3.21
N LYS A 8 -10.95 11.23 2.22
CA LYS A 8 -11.84 10.40 1.41
C LYS A 8 -11.00 9.41 0.58
N PRO A 9 -11.35 8.10 0.55
CA PRO A 9 -10.66 7.14 -0.30
C PRO A 9 -10.71 7.58 -1.76
N THR A 10 -9.60 7.67 -2.47
CA THR A 10 -9.55 8.02 -3.91
C THR A 10 -8.92 6.90 -4.72
N ILE A 11 -9.08 6.94 -6.05
CA ILE A 11 -8.42 6.00 -6.96
C ILE A 11 -6.91 6.29 -6.96
N VAL A 12 -6.08 5.25 -6.84
CA VAL A 12 -4.63 5.38 -6.59
C VAL A 12 -3.75 4.72 -7.66
N VAL A 13 -4.36 4.24 -8.74
CA VAL A 13 -3.60 3.65 -9.85
C VAL A 13 -2.69 4.71 -10.45
N TRP A 14 -1.42 4.37 -10.62
CA TRP A 14 -0.41 5.24 -11.22
C TRP A 14 -0.15 6.54 -10.44
N THR A 15 -0.60 6.67 -9.19
CA THR A 15 -0.41 7.90 -8.40
C THR A 15 0.97 7.99 -7.79
N ASP A 16 1.48 6.88 -7.23
CA ASP A 16 2.76 6.87 -6.52
C ASP A 16 3.84 6.07 -7.27
N LEU A 17 3.44 5.22 -8.21
CA LEU A 17 4.34 4.46 -9.09
C LEU A 17 3.85 4.55 -10.52
N SER A 18 4.68 5.03 -11.45
CA SER A 18 4.40 5.02 -12.88
C SER A 18 4.56 3.63 -13.50
N HIS A 19 4.02 3.44 -14.72
CA HIS A 19 4.15 2.18 -15.45
C HIS A 19 5.62 1.76 -15.65
N ASP A 20 6.49 2.69 -16.00
CA ASP A 20 7.93 2.41 -16.17
C ASP A 20 8.62 2.08 -14.83
N GLN A 21 8.16 2.68 -13.73
CA GLN A 21 8.69 2.38 -12.40
C GLN A 21 8.28 0.98 -11.94
N VAL A 22 7.04 0.56 -12.19
CA VAL A 22 6.58 -0.80 -11.88
C VAL A 22 7.33 -1.83 -12.73
N ARG A 23 7.48 -1.57 -14.03
CA ARG A 23 8.24 -2.46 -14.91
C ARG A 23 9.69 -2.63 -14.42
N LYS A 24 10.36 -1.52 -14.10
CA LYS A 24 11.71 -1.56 -13.53
C LYS A 24 11.74 -2.32 -12.21
N LEU A 25 10.75 -2.13 -11.33
CA LEU A 25 10.64 -2.90 -10.09
C LEU A 25 10.55 -4.39 -10.36
N GLU A 26 9.80 -4.84 -11.36
CA GLU A 26 9.66 -6.26 -11.70
C GLU A 26 10.94 -6.88 -12.27
N GLU A 27 11.78 -6.08 -12.93
CA GLU A 27 13.08 -6.52 -13.45
C GLU A 27 14.13 -6.70 -12.32
N LEU A 28 13.95 -6.04 -11.17
CA LEU A 28 14.85 -6.15 -10.02
C LEU A 28 14.57 -7.41 -9.19
N ASN A 29 15.61 -8.13 -8.78
CA ASN A 29 15.48 -9.36 -7.99
C ASN A 29 16.21 -9.34 -6.66
N ASP A 30 17.14 -8.41 -6.49
CA ASP A 30 17.91 -8.24 -5.26
C ASP A 30 17.25 -7.22 -4.32
N ALA A 31 17.21 -7.56 -3.03
CA ALA A 31 16.56 -6.73 -2.02
C ALA A 31 17.21 -5.34 -1.91
N GLU A 32 18.53 -5.25 -2.10
CA GLU A 32 19.27 -3.99 -2.01
C GLU A 32 18.85 -3.01 -3.11
N SER A 33 18.81 -3.43 -4.38
CA SER A 33 18.37 -2.57 -5.48
C SER A 33 16.90 -2.19 -5.36
N ILE A 34 16.04 -3.12 -4.92
CA ILE A 34 14.61 -2.83 -4.69
C ILE A 34 14.47 -1.77 -3.58
N ASN A 35 15.17 -1.92 -2.47
CA ASN A 35 15.14 -0.96 -1.36
C ASN A 35 15.68 0.41 -1.79
N ASN A 36 16.80 0.44 -2.52
CA ASN A 36 17.36 1.67 -3.08
C ASN A 36 16.39 2.34 -4.07
N PHE A 37 15.61 1.55 -4.81
CA PHE A 37 14.59 2.07 -5.71
C PHE A 37 13.44 2.72 -4.94
N PHE A 38 12.94 2.07 -3.87
CA PHE A 38 11.89 2.64 -3.02
C PHE A 38 12.35 3.92 -2.30
N ILE A 39 13.58 3.95 -1.79
CA ILE A 39 14.18 5.15 -1.18
C ILE A 39 14.14 6.32 -2.16
N LYS A 40 14.54 6.09 -3.42
CA LYS A 40 14.55 7.12 -4.47
C LYS A 40 13.15 7.58 -4.87
N ILE A 41 12.22 6.64 -5.09
CA ILE A 41 10.87 6.98 -5.55
C ILE A 41 10.08 7.73 -4.48
N PHE A 42 10.15 7.28 -3.23
CA PHE A 42 9.40 7.88 -2.13
C PHE A 42 10.16 8.98 -1.39
N ASN A 43 11.35 9.35 -1.90
CA ASN A 43 12.22 10.37 -1.31
C ASN A 43 12.44 10.15 0.21
N LEU A 44 12.75 8.92 0.59
CA LEU A 44 12.97 8.53 1.99
C LEU A 44 14.39 8.88 2.44
N GLU A 45 14.56 9.21 3.72
CA GLU A 45 15.90 9.44 4.28
C GLU A 45 16.68 8.12 4.41
N PRO A 46 17.82 7.96 3.72
CA PRO A 46 18.60 6.72 3.79
C PRO A 46 19.19 6.51 5.18
N ASN A 47 19.46 5.25 5.53
CA ASN A 47 20.14 4.83 6.77
C ASN A 47 19.39 5.12 8.08
N THR A 48 18.09 5.39 8.03
CA THR A 48 17.25 5.46 9.24
C THR A 48 16.57 4.13 9.50
N LYS A 49 16.37 3.75 10.78
CA LYS A 49 15.60 2.55 11.15
C LYS A 49 14.19 2.57 10.53
N ARG A 50 13.58 3.74 10.48
CA ARG A 50 12.25 3.96 9.89
C ARG A 50 12.24 3.61 8.40
N THR A 51 13.22 4.11 7.66
CA THR A 51 13.34 3.83 6.22
C THR A 51 13.60 2.35 5.96
N THR A 52 14.43 1.68 6.78
CA THR A 52 14.63 0.23 6.66
C THR A 52 13.30 -0.54 6.80
N ILE A 53 12.53 -0.25 7.85
CA ILE A 53 11.22 -0.90 8.09
C ILE A 53 10.24 -0.63 6.94
N LEU A 54 10.22 0.60 6.43
CA LEU A 54 9.36 0.98 5.31
C LEU A 54 9.76 0.26 4.01
N CYS A 55 11.05 0.18 3.72
CA CYS A 55 11.55 -0.54 2.55
C CYS A 55 11.24 -2.03 2.65
N ASP A 56 11.41 -2.65 3.82
CA ASP A 56 11.04 -4.04 4.04
C ASP A 56 9.54 -4.26 3.80
N LEU A 57 8.68 -3.37 4.31
CA LEU A 57 7.23 -3.42 4.06
C LEU A 57 6.91 -3.39 2.56
N TYR A 58 7.50 -2.46 1.80
CA TYR A 58 7.26 -2.37 0.36
C TYR A 58 7.86 -3.56 -0.40
N TYR A 59 9.00 -4.08 0.03
CA TYR A 59 9.64 -5.27 -0.52
C TYR A 59 8.74 -6.50 -0.37
N TYR A 60 8.22 -6.75 0.84
CA TYR A 60 7.32 -7.88 1.07
C TYR A 60 5.99 -7.73 0.32
N ALA A 61 5.48 -6.51 0.21
CA ALA A 61 4.31 -6.22 -0.60
C ALA A 61 4.54 -6.53 -2.09
N LEU A 62 5.68 -6.11 -2.65
CA LEU A 62 6.05 -6.44 -4.02
C LEU A 62 6.18 -7.95 -4.22
N ASN A 63 6.82 -8.66 -3.28
CA ASN A 63 6.96 -10.11 -3.35
C ASN A 63 5.60 -10.84 -3.28
N PHE A 64 4.68 -10.36 -2.44
CA PHE A 64 3.31 -10.86 -2.39
C PHE A 64 2.59 -10.65 -3.74
N ALA A 65 2.72 -9.46 -4.33
CA ALA A 65 2.12 -9.15 -5.62
C ALA A 65 2.67 -10.05 -6.75
N ARG A 66 3.98 -10.29 -6.77
CA ARG A 66 4.63 -11.24 -7.68
C ARG A 66 4.12 -12.67 -7.51
N THR A 67 4.05 -13.13 -6.27
CA THR A 67 3.56 -14.49 -5.92
C THR A 67 2.12 -14.71 -6.39
N ASN A 68 1.28 -13.67 -6.29
CA ASN A 68 -0.11 -13.71 -6.74
C ASN A 68 -0.30 -13.28 -8.21
N LYS A 69 0.80 -13.11 -8.97
CA LYS A 69 0.79 -12.74 -10.40
C LYS A 69 -0.02 -11.47 -10.70
N PHE A 70 0.12 -10.46 -9.85
CA PHE A 70 -0.51 -9.17 -10.08
C PHE A 70 0.04 -8.53 -11.37
N ASN A 71 -0.83 -7.90 -12.14
CA ASN A 71 -0.43 -7.10 -13.29
C ASN A 71 0.13 -5.73 -12.83
N HIS A 72 0.68 -4.94 -13.76
CA HIS A 72 1.35 -3.68 -13.39
C HIS A 72 0.40 -2.67 -12.72
N GLU A 73 -0.87 -2.59 -13.15
CA GLU A 73 -1.87 -1.72 -12.53
C GLU A 73 -2.17 -2.15 -11.09
N GLN A 74 -2.27 -3.46 -10.86
CA GLN A 74 -2.49 -4.07 -9.55
C GLN A 74 -1.29 -3.80 -8.62
N ILE A 75 -0.06 -3.94 -9.11
CA ILE A 75 1.15 -3.65 -8.33
C ILE A 75 1.22 -2.17 -7.95
N SER A 76 1.02 -1.27 -8.91
CA SER A 76 0.99 0.18 -8.66
C SER A 76 -0.06 0.55 -7.61
N THR A 77 -1.27 0.01 -7.76
CA THR A 77 -2.39 0.25 -6.85
C THR A 77 -2.10 -0.29 -5.45
N PHE A 78 -1.59 -1.52 -5.35
CA PHE A 78 -1.35 -2.20 -4.07
C PHE A 78 -0.30 -1.48 -3.23
N ILE A 79 0.83 -1.11 -3.83
CA ILE A 79 1.89 -0.36 -3.13
C ILE A 79 1.38 1.03 -2.71
N SER A 80 0.60 1.70 -3.56
CA SER A 80 0.02 3.01 -3.25
C SER A 80 -1.01 2.94 -2.11
N ILE A 81 -1.79 1.85 -2.01
CA ILE A 81 -2.69 1.60 -0.86
C ILE A 81 -1.86 1.49 0.43
N ILE A 82 -0.80 0.68 0.44
CA ILE A 82 0.05 0.48 1.62
C ILE A 82 0.67 1.80 2.07
N LYS A 83 1.19 2.60 1.13
CA LYS A 83 1.76 3.92 1.42
C LYS A 83 0.75 4.84 2.11
N ARG A 84 -0.47 4.93 1.58
CA ARG A 84 -1.52 5.79 2.16
C ARG A 84 -2.02 5.30 3.51
N VAL A 85 -2.13 3.99 3.70
CA VAL A 85 -2.46 3.39 4.99
C VAL A 85 -1.35 3.72 6.01
N HIS A 86 -0.08 3.68 5.58
CA HIS A 86 1.04 4.08 6.43
C HIS A 86 1.00 5.56 6.79
N GLU A 87 0.86 6.44 5.81
CA GLU A 87 0.75 7.90 6.01
C GLU A 87 -0.40 8.24 6.98
N MET A 88 -1.55 7.57 6.87
CA MET A 88 -2.67 7.75 7.80
C MET A 88 -2.37 7.26 9.22
N CYS A 89 -1.68 6.14 9.35
CA CYS A 89 -1.36 5.58 10.66
C CYS A 89 -0.38 6.46 11.44
N ILE A 90 0.57 7.11 10.76
CA ILE A 90 1.59 7.96 11.38
C ILE A 90 1.15 9.41 11.59
N GLN A 91 0.01 9.82 11.03
CA GLN A 91 -0.51 11.19 11.13
C GLN A 91 -0.94 11.57 12.54
N THR A 92 -1.23 10.60 13.40
CA THR A 92 -1.65 10.88 14.78
C THR A 92 -0.78 10.08 15.77
N PRO A 93 -0.32 10.69 16.89
CA PRO A 93 0.41 9.97 17.94
C PRO A 93 -0.45 8.96 18.73
N PHE A 94 -1.77 8.99 18.55
CA PHE A 94 -2.70 8.08 19.22
C PHE A 94 -3.00 6.88 18.32
N ALA A 95 -3.33 5.75 18.92
CA ALA A 95 -3.74 4.54 18.22
C ALA A 95 -5.03 4.77 17.42
N ASN A 96 -4.92 5.34 16.22
CA ASN A 96 -6.02 5.55 15.27
C ASN A 96 -6.33 4.28 14.46
N MET A 97 -6.03 3.10 15.02
CA MET A 97 -6.13 1.82 14.32
C MET A 97 -7.52 1.56 13.76
N GLU A 98 -8.58 1.95 14.48
CA GLU A 98 -9.96 1.80 14.01
C GLU A 98 -10.26 2.71 12.80
N GLU A 99 -9.75 3.93 12.80
CA GLU A 99 -9.91 4.90 11.70
C GLU A 99 -9.08 4.50 10.47
N THR A 100 -7.84 4.06 10.70
CA THR A 100 -6.94 3.51 9.68
C THR A 100 -7.54 2.26 9.04
N TYR A 101 -8.16 1.38 9.84
CA TYR A 101 -8.85 0.19 9.32
C TYR A 101 -10.13 0.55 8.54
N LYS A 102 -10.90 1.55 8.98
CA LYS A 102 -12.06 2.08 8.22
C LYS A 102 -11.61 2.67 6.87
N TYR A 103 -10.52 3.44 6.86
CA TYR A 103 -9.95 4.02 5.64
C TYR A 103 -9.44 2.94 4.68
N PHE A 104 -8.70 1.94 5.21
CA PHE A 104 -8.23 0.79 4.45
C PHE A 104 -9.38 0.03 3.77
N LYS A 105 -10.45 -0.32 4.52
CA LYS A 105 -11.63 -0.98 3.94
C LYS A 105 -12.27 -0.15 2.84
N GLY A 106 -12.33 1.18 3.02
CA GLY A 106 -12.83 2.10 2.00
C GLY A 106 -11.99 2.13 0.72
N LEU A 107 -10.66 2.10 0.83
CA LEU A 107 -9.75 2.00 -0.30
C LEU A 107 -9.91 0.68 -1.05
N VAL A 108 -9.93 -0.43 -0.34
CA VAL A 108 -10.09 -1.77 -0.92
C VAL A 108 -11.41 -1.87 -1.69
N LEU A 109 -12.54 -1.50 -1.07
CA LEU A 109 -13.84 -1.54 -1.72
C LEU A 109 -13.92 -0.74 -3.03
N LYS A 110 -13.20 0.40 -3.13
CA LYS A 110 -13.15 1.21 -4.36
C LYS A 110 -12.34 0.59 -5.51
N HIS A 111 -11.43 -0.33 -5.21
CA HIS A 111 -10.60 -1.01 -6.22
C HIS A 111 -11.08 -2.46 -6.49
N SER A 112 -12.12 -2.90 -5.78
CA SER A 112 -12.74 -4.23 -5.89
C SER A 112 -14.12 -4.23 -6.54
N LEU A 113 -14.87 -3.12 -6.42
CA LEU A 113 -16.20 -2.99 -6.99
C LEU A 113 -16.16 -2.31 -8.36
N SER A 114 -17.02 -2.74 -9.28
CA SER A 114 -17.14 -2.17 -10.64
C SER A 114 -18.37 -1.27 -10.71
N ARG A 115 -18.21 0.02 -10.43
CA ARG A 115 -19.24 1.05 -10.63
C ARG A 115 -18.55 2.33 -11.13
N PRO A 116 -18.35 2.47 -12.44
CA PRO A 116 -18.00 3.76 -13.02
C PRO A 116 -19.05 4.81 -12.59
N PRO A 117 -18.68 6.04 -12.21
CA PRO A 117 -17.34 6.67 -12.29
C PRO A 117 -16.50 6.58 -10.99
N HIS A 118 -16.91 5.81 -9.98
CA HIS A 118 -16.33 5.88 -8.62
C HIS A 118 -15.51 4.68 -8.17
N SER A 119 -15.47 3.59 -8.96
CA SER A 119 -14.70 2.40 -8.63
C SER A 119 -14.23 1.64 -9.88
N LEU A 120 -12.98 1.17 -9.85
CA LEU A 120 -12.32 0.40 -10.90
C LEU A 120 -12.20 -1.06 -10.44
N ARG A 121 -12.50 -2.02 -11.31
CA ARG A 121 -12.35 -3.45 -11.01
C ARG A 121 -10.90 -3.90 -11.21
N ILE A 122 -10.02 -3.45 -10.32
CA ILE A 122 -8.60 -3.76 -10.39
C ILE A 122 -8.32 -5.11 -9.75
N PHE A 123 -9.03 -5.43 -8.67
CA PHE A 123 -8.94 -6.71 -7.99
C PHE A 123 -10.24 -7.50 -8.16
N THR A 124 -10.12 -8.82 -8.32
CA THR A 124 -11.27 -9.73 -8.20
C THR A 124 -11.71 -9.81 -6.74
N VAL A 125 -12.90 -10.37 -6.47
CA VAL A 125 -13.39 -10.59 -5.10
C VAL A 125 -12.39 -11.45 -4.31
N ASP A 126 -11.77 -12.45 -4.93
CA ASP A 126 -10.75 -13.28 -4.30
C ASP A 126 -9.44 -12.53 -4.06
N GLY A 127 -8.97 -11.74 -5.03
CA GLY A 127 -7.77 -10.90 -4.86
C GLY A 127 -7.95 -9.84 -3.77
N THR A 128 -9.19 -9.34 -3.62
CA THR A 128 -9.59 -8.43 -2.55
C THR A 128 -9.46 -9.06 -1.17
N LYS A 129 -9.95 -10.30 -1.05
CA LYS A 129 -9.83 -11.08 0.19
C LYS A 129 -8.36 -11.33 0.54
N GLN A 130 -7.56 -11.77 -0.43
CA GLN A 130 -6.13 -12.03 -0.23
C GLN A 130 -5.36 -10.78 0.23
N ILE A 131 -5.63 -9.62 -0.36
CA ILE A 131 -5.02 -8.34 0.04
C ILE A 131 -5.44 -7.95 1.46
N THR A 132 -6.72 -8.16 1.79
CA THR A 132 -7.27 -7.85 3.11
C THR A 132 -6.61 -8.71 4.17
N ASP A 133 -6.55 -10.03 3.95
CA ASP A 133 -5.93 -10.98 4.86
C ASP A 133 -4.44 -10.64 5.05
N TYR A 134 -3.70 -10.40 3.97
CA TYR A 134 -2.28 -10.02 4.05
C TYR A 134 -2.04 -8.75 4.86
N ILE A 135 -2.81 -7.68 4.62
CA ILE A 135 -2.61 -6.39 5.32
C ILE A 135 -3.01 -6.48 6.80
N VAL A 136 -4.03 -7.25 7.14
CA VAL A 136 -4.39 -7.50 8.55
C VAL A 136 -3.29 -8.30 9.25
N ASP A 137 -2.82 -9.37 8.63
CA ASP A 137 -1.85 -10.30 9.23
C ASP A 137 -0.42 -9.74 9.29
N THR A 138 -0.06 -8.83 8.39
CA THR A 138 1.27 -8.19 8.36
C THR A 138 1.24 -6.80 8.97
N TYR A 139 0.51 -5.87 8.37
CA TYR A 139 0.67 -4.45 8.67
C TYR A 139 0.09 -4.06 10.03
N PHE A 140 -1.13 -4.48 10.35
CA PHE A 140 -1.74 -4.20 11.65
C PHE A 140 -1.02 -4.95 12.79
N LEU A 141 -0.51 -6.15 12.52
CA LEU A 141 0.31 -6.89 13.49
C LEU A 141 1.67 -6.21 13.74
N ILE A 142 2.33 -5.74 12.68
CA ILE A 142 3.62 -5.02 12.76
C ILE A 142 3.46 -3.72 13.54
N ILE A 143 2.40 -2.93 13.30
CA ILE A 143 2.14 -1.70 14.06
C ILE A 143 1.93 -1.99 15.56
N LEU A 144 1.19 -3.05 15.92
CA LEU A 144 1.00 -3.44 17.32
C LEU A 144 2.30 -3.83 18.03
N ILE A 145 3.33 -4.23 17.30
CA ILE A 145 4.66 -4.57 17.85
C ILE A 145 5.55 -3.32 18.01
N PHE A 146 5.28 -2.24 17.27
CA PHE A 146 6.10 -1.02 17.25
C PHE A 146 5.44 0.23 17.87
N ALA A 147 4.17 0.15 18.28
CA ALA A 147 3.47 1.17 19.08
C ALA A 147 3.63 0.89 20.58
#